data_AF-A0A3D0SXV9-F1
#
_entry.id   AF-A0A3D0SXV9-F1
#
_cell.length_a   1.000
_cell.length_b   1.000
_cell.length_c   1.000
_cell.angle_alpha   90.00
_cell.angle_beta   90.00
_cell.angle_gamma   90.00
#
_symmetry.space_group_name_H-M   'P 1'
#
loop_
_entity.id
_entity.type
_entity.pdbx_description
1 polymer ?
#
loop_
_entity_poly.entity_id
_entity_poly.type
_entity_poly.pdbx_seq_one_letter_code
_entity_poly.pdbx_strand_id
1 'polypeptide(L)'
;MSLYNPNDSRDNCGFGLIAHIEGEASHKLVTTAIEGLDRMQHRGGIAADGKTGDGCGLLLQKPDAFFRMIAEQHGWKLSKKYAVGMIFLNQDETLAQAAREVVNEELQKETLDVVGWREVPVNHDVLGELALTGVPQIEQVFVNAPAGWRKRDLERRLFMVRRRVEKRLENDPDFYVACLSGLVTIYKGLVMPKDLPAFYKDLADEDLKSSICVFHQRFST
;
A
#
# COMPACT_ATOMS: atom_id res chain seq x y z
N MET A 1 10.79 35.03 -27.80
CA MET A 1 11.01 34.92 -26.35
C MET A 1 10.52 33.53 -25.93
N SER A 2 11.45 32.65 -25.54
CA SER A 2 11.07 31.37 -24.94
C SER A 2 10.63 31.64 -23.50
N LEU A 3 9.46 31.13 -23.10
CA LEU A 3 8.98 31.14 -21.70
C LEU A 3 9.73 30.11 -20.82
N TYR A 4 10.72 29.42 -21.39
CA TYR A 4 11.53 28.40 -20.74
C TYR A 4 12.99 28.85 -20.71
N ASN A 5 13.57 28.88 -19.50
CA ASN A 5 14.99 29.07 -19.26
C ASN A 5 15.67 27.69 -19.18
N PRO A 6 16.63 27.36 -20.06
CA PRO A 6 17.33 26.07 -20.05
C PRO A 6 18.09 25.76 -18.75
N ASN A 7 18.38 26.78 -17.95
CA ASN A 7 19.06 26.64 -16.66
C ASN A 7 18.10 26.41 -15.48
N ASP A 8 16.77 26.39 -15.70
CA ASP A 8 15.82 26.00 -14.66
C ASP A 8 15.86 24.48 -14.49
N SER A 9 16.52 24.01 -13.43
CA SER A 9 16.42 22.63 -12.98
C SER A 9 15.02 22.39 -12.39
N ARG A 10 14.28 21.43 -12.96
CA ARG A 10 13.05 20.92 -12.37
C ARG A 10 13.31 19.57 -11.74
N ASP A 11 13.20 19.52 -10.42
CA ASP A 11 13.22 18.26 -9.69
C ASP A 11 11.98 17.46 -10.08
N ASN A 12 12.18 16.26 -10.60
CA ASN A 12 11.11 15.39 -11.07
C ASN A 12 11.25 14.02 -10.42
N CYS A 13 10.19 13.61 -9.74
CA CYS A 13 10.01 12.26 -9.21
C CYS A 13 10.19 11.19 -10.30
N GLY A 14 10.56 9.98 -9.91
CA GLY A 14 10.61 8.81 -10.77
C GLY A 14 9.25 8.08 -10.79
N PHE A 15 8.80 7.64 -11.97
CA PHE A 15 7.58 6.85 -12.12
C PHE A 15 7.75 5.79 -13.22
N GLY A 16 7.14 4.63 -13.05
CA GLY A 16 7.04 3.61 -14.08
C GLY A 16 5.81 2.70 -13.93
N LEU A 17 5.52 1.99 -15.02
CA LEU A 17 4.43 1.01 -15.13
C LEU A 17 4.96 -0.21 -15.90
N ILE A 18 4.71 -1.40 -15.37
CA ILE A 18 4.92 -2.67 -16.07
C ILE A 18 3.58 -3.41 -16.08
N ALA A 19 3.19 -3.90 -17.25
CA ALA A 19 1.98 -4.69 -17.42
C ALA A 19 2.26 -5.89 -18.33
N HIS A 20 1.80 -7.07 -17.93
CA HIS A 20 1.77 -8.24 -18.81
C HIS A 20 0.62 -8.10 -19.81
N ILE A 21 0.91 -8.20 -21.11
CA ILE A 21 -0.06 -7.93 -22.19
C ILE A 21 -1.27 -8.88 -22.11
N GLU A 22 -1.01 -10.15 -21.77
CA GLU A 22 -2.05 -11.18 -21.66
C GLU A 22 -2.67 -11.26 -20.25
N GLY A 23 -2.21 -10.42 -19.31
CA GLY A 23 -2.74 -10.40 -17.95
C GLY A 23 -2.25 -11.55 -17.05
N GLU A 24 -1.23 -12.31 -17.45
CA GLU A 24 -0.63 -13.34 -16.62
C GLU A 24 0.15 -12.72 -15.45
N ALA A 25 -0.21 -13.12 -14.23
CA ALA A 25 0.44 -12.64 -13.02
C ALA A 25 1.72 -13.43 -12.75
N SER A 26 2.83 -12.72 -12.47
CA SER A 26 4.08 -13.36 -12.10
C SER A 26 4.83 -12.55 -11.04
N HIS A 27 5.62 -13.24 -10.21
CA HIS A 27 6.52 -12.58 -9.27
C HIS A 27 7.72 -11.96 -9.99
N LYS A 28 8.09 -12.50 -11.15
CA LYS A 28 9.07 -11.89 -12.05
C LYS A 28 8.68 -10.45 -12.43
N LEU A 29 7.39 -10.19 -12.69
CA LEU A 29 6.93 -8.83 -12.99
C LEU A 29 7.11 -7.90 -11.79
N VAL A 30 6.80 -8.37 -10.58
CA VAL A 30 6.96 -7.60 -9.33
C VAL A 30 8.43 -7.28 -9.06
N THR A 31 9.30 -8.28 -9.13
CA THR A 31 10.75 -8.10 -8.98
C THR A 31 11.34 -7.18 -10.05
N THR A 32 10.90 -7.28 -11.31
CA THR A 32 11.30 -6.33 -12.38
C THR A 32 10.87 -4.90 -12.06
N ALA A 33 9.68 -4.70 -11.48
CA ALA A 33 9.21 -3.38 -11.07
C ALA A 33 10.01 -2.82 -9.88
N ILE A 34 10.38 -3.66 -8.93
CA ILE A 34 11.28 -3.32 -7.83
C ILE A 34 12.65 -2.90 -8.37
N GLU A 35 13.22 -3.66 -9.30
CA GLU A 35 14.49 -3.28 -9.97
C GLU A 35 14.35 -1.95 -10.71
N GLY A 36 13.23 -1.72 -11.40
CA GLY A 36 12.93 -0.45 -12.06
C GLY A 36 12.88 0.72 -11.07
N LEU A 37 12.24 0.52 -9.92
CA LEU A 37 12.18 1.50 -8.83
C LEU A 37 13.58 1.79 -8.27
N ASP A 38 14.38 0.76 -8.05
CA ASP A 38 15.75 0.87 -7.57
C ASP A 38 16.64 1.72 -8.50
N ARG A 39 16.45 1.59 -9.81
CA ARG A 39 17.17 2.41 -10.81
C ARG A 39 16.76 3.89 -10.82
N MET A 40 15.72 4.27 -10.08
CA MET A 40 15.26 5.66 -9.94
C MET A 40 15.83 6.39 -8.72
N GLN A 41 16.76 5.80 -7.96
CA GLN A 41 17.38 6.45 -6.79
C GLN A 41 17.94 7.86 -7.08
N HIS A 42 18.51 8.07 -8.27
CA HIS A 42 19.04 9.38 -8.69
C HIS A 42 17.96 10.48 -8.83
N ARG A 43 16.68 10.14 -8.69
CA ARG A 43 15.50 11.02 -8.74
C ARG A 43 14.74 11.06 -7.42
N GLY A 44 15.33 10.56 -6.34
CA GLY A 44 14.78 10.60 -5.00
C GLY A 44 15.60 11.52 -4.08
N GLY A 45 14.92 12.13 -3.11
CA GLY A 45 15.61 12.80 -2.01
C GLY A 45 16.02 11.79 -0.94
N ILE A 46 17.17 12.06 -0.33
CA ILE A 46 17.75 11.29 0.77
C ILE A 46 17.95 12.24 1.94
N ALA A 47 17.43 11.88 3.10
CA ALA A 47 17.61 12.65 4.33
C ALA A 47 19.08 12.62 4.80
N ALA A 48 19.40 13.48 5.77
CA ALA A 48 20.75 13.60 6.31
C ALA A 48 21.30 12.30 6.93
N ASP A 49 20.44 11.35 7.30
CA ASP A 49 20.83 10.04 7.84
C ASP A 49 21.32 9.04 6.77
N GLY A 50 21.24 9.40 5.48
CA GLY A 50 21.67 8.56 4.35
C GLY A 50 20.83 7.29 4.13
N LYS A 51 19.76 7.09 4.89
CA LYS A 51 18.90 5.90 4.87
C LYS A 51 17.42 6.23 4.62
N THR A 52 16.94 7.33 5.17
CA THR A 52 15.56 7.76 5.00
C THR A 52 15.41 8.43 3.64
N GLY A 53 14.56 7.86 2.78
CA GLY A 53 14.17 8.46 1.51
C GLY A 53 12.86 9.22 1.62
N ASP A 54 12.63 10.19 0.73
CA ASP A 54 11.41 11.02 0.67
C ASP A 54 10.10 10.25 0.40
N GLY A 55 10.23 8.96 0.08
CA GLY A 55 9.15 8.01 -0.07
C GLY A 55 9.17 7.29 -1.42
N CYS A 56 8.92 5.99 -1.36
CA CYS A 56 8.75 5.16 -2.55
C CYS A 56 7.61 4.16 -2.35
N GLY A 57 7.16 3.55 -3.44
CA GLY A 57 6.16 2.50 -3.34
C GLY A 57 5.76 1.84 -4.65
N LEU A 58 5.02 0.75 -4.47
CA LEU A 58 4.43 -0.08 -5.52
C LEU A 58 2.92 -0.09 -5.36
N LEU A 59 2.20 0.09 -6.46
CA LEU A 59 0.79 -0.28 -6.60
C LEU A 59 0.75 -1.53 -7.48
N LEU A 60 0.14 -2.59 -6.95
CA LEU A 60 0.03 -3.88 -7.59
C LEU A 60 -1.44 -4.16 -7.92
N GLN A 61 -1.72 -4.80 -9.04
CA GLN A 61 -2.96 -5.55 -9.16
C GLN A 61 -3.02 -6.57 -8.00
N LYS A 62 -4.19 -6.70 -7.38
CA LYS A 62 -4.38 -7.51 -6.17
C LYS A 62 -3.86 -8.94 -6.38
N PRO A 63 -2.82 -9.38 -5.64
CA PRO A 63 -2.28 -10.74 -5.73
C PRO A 63 -3.26 -11.73 -5.07
N ASP A 64 -4.21 -12.27 -5.84
CA ASP A 64 -5.31 -13.10 -5.31
C ASP A 64 -4.82 -14.36 -4.60
N ALA A 65 -3.87 -15.08 -5.22
CA ALA A 65 -3.30 -16.31 -4.66
C ALA A 65 -2.64 -16.05 -3.29
N PHE A 66 -1.77 -15.04 -3.20
CA PHE A 66 -1.10 -14.63 -1.97
C PHE A 66 -2.10 -14.33 -0.83
N PHE A 67 -3.12 -13.52 -1.10
CA PHE A 67 -4.10 -13.17 -0.08
C PHE A 67 -5.01 -14.33 0.32
N ARG A 68 -5.29 -15.27 -0.58
CA ARG A 68 -6.01 -16.50 -0.23
C ARG A 68 -5.17 -17.42 0.64
N MET A 69 -3.89 -17.59 0.32
CA MET A 69 -2.94 -18.34 1.14
C MET A 69 -2.87 -17.76 2.56
N ILE A 70 -2.73 -16.44 2.70
CA ILE A 70 -2.76 -15.77 4.01
C ILE A 70 -4.06 -16.08 4.74
N ALA A 71 -5.21 -15.94 4.08
CA ALA A 71 -6.49 -16.22 4.73
C ALA A 71 -6.57 -17.67 5.21
N GLU A 72 -6.09 -18.63 4.42
CA GLU A 72 -6.03 -20.05 4.82
C GLU A 72 -5.13 -20.27 6.04
N GLN A 73 -3.96 -19.63 6.11
CA GLN A 73 -3.05 -19.68 7.26
C GLN A 73 -3.70 -19.15 8.55
N HIS A 74 -4.58 -18.16 8.45
CA HIS A 74 -5.33 -17.60 9.56
C HIS A 74 -6.69 -18.31 9.83
N GLY A 75 -7.03 -19.35 9.07
CA GLY A 75 -8.33 -20.04 9.18
C GLY A 75 -9.53 -19.20 8.71
N TRP A 76 -9.28 -18.15 7.94
CA TRP A 76 -10.28 -17.23 7.42
C TRP A 76 -10.93 -17.74 6.13
N LYS A 77 -12.21 -17.43 5.96
CA LYS A 77 -12.98 -17.80 4.76
C LYS A 77 -13.22 -16.57 3.89
N LEU A 78 -12.44 -16.45 2.82
CA LEU A 78 -12.66 -15.41 1.82
C LEU A 78 -13.72 -15.83 0.80
N SER A 79 -14.69 -14.94 0.62
CA SER A 79 -15.69 -15.05 -0.44
C SER A 79 -15.05 -14.90 -1.83
N LYS A 80 -15.84 -15.16 -2.88
CA LYS A 80 -15.40 -14.91 -4.26
C LYS A 80 -15.08 -13.43 -4.53
N LYS A 81 -15.69 -12.52 -3.78
CA LYS A 81 -15.51 -11.07 -3.92
C LYS A 81 -15.11 -10.51 -2.57
N TYR A 82 -13.81 -10.40 -2.39
CA TYR A 82 -13.23 -9.80 -1.19
C TYR A 82 -12.34 -8.63 -1.60
N ALA A 83 -12.06 -7.77 -0.63
CA ALA A 83 -11.12 -6.68 -0.75
C ALA A 83 -10.12 -6.72 0.41
N VAL A 84 -9.01 -6.04 0.19
CA VAL A 84 -7.98 -5.85 1.21
C VAL A 84 -7.73 -4.35 1.34
N GLY A 85 -7.77 -3.85 2.57
CA GLY A 85 -7.29 -2.52 2.91
C GLY A 85 -5.85 -2.59 3.39
N MET A 86 -5.01 -1.64 2.99
CA MET A 86 -3.71 -1.37 3.61
C MET A 86 -3.88 -0.08 4.43
N ILE A 87 -3.79 -0.20 5.73
CA ILE A 87 -4.11 0.84 6.70
C ILE A 87 -2.87 1.14 7.53
N PHE A 88 -2.55 2.43 7.65
CA PHE A 88 -1.54 2.94 8.55
C PHE A 88 -2.28 3.49 9.77
N LEU A 89 -1.94 2.94 10.94
CA LEU A 89 -2.53 3.27 12.21
C LEU A 89 -1.50 3.98 13.09
N ASN A 90 -1.99 4.69 14.09
CA ASN A 90 -1.16 5.36 15.09
C ASN A 90 -0.23 4.35 15.80
N GLN A 91 0.93 4.82 16.27
CA GLN A 91 1.81 4.00 17.12
C GLN A 91 1.19 3.74 18.50
N ASP A 92 0.39 4.68 19.02
CA ASP A 92 -0.39 4.49 20.24
C ASP A 92 -1.50 3.46 20.02
N GLU A 93 -1.44 2.37 20.79
CA GLU A 93 -2.37 1.24 20.63
C GLU A 93 -3.84 1.61 20.93
N THR A 94 -4.08 2.59 21.79
CA THR A 94 -5.44 3.06 22.10
C THR A 94 -6.03 3.79 20.90
N LEU A 95 -5.24 4.65 20.26
CA LEU A 95 -5.64 5.36 19.04
C LEU A 95 -5.77 4.38 17.87
N ALA A 96 -4.84 3.45 17.72
CA ALA A 96 -4.90 2.40 16.70
C ALA A 96 -6.17 1.55 16.85
N GLN A 97 -6.51 1.11 18.06
CA GLN A 97 -7.72 0.34 18.33
C GLN A 97 -9.00 1.13 18.02
N ALA A 98 -9.06 2.42 18.43
CA ALA A 98 -10.19 3.29 18.09
C ALA A 98 -10.34 3.46 16.56
N ALA A 99 -9.23 3.58 15.83
CA ALA A 99 -9.24 3.65 14.37
C ALA A 99 -9.72 2.35 13.73
N ARG A 100 -9.28 1.17 14.22
CA ARG A 100 -9.78 -0.15 13.77
C ARG A 100 -11.29 -0.27 13.97
N GLU A 101 -11.82 0.18 15.10
CA GLU A 101 -13.25 0.19 15.40
C GLU A 101 -14.03 1.07 14.42
N VAL A 102 -13.56 2.30 14.16
CA VAL A 102 -14.18 3.19 13.17
C VAL A 102 -14.18 2.56 11.78
N VAL A 103 -13.08 1.94 11.36
CA VAL A 103 -12.99 1.24 10.07
C VAL A 103 -14.00 0.10 10.00
N ASN A 104 -14.07 -0.74 11.05
CA ASN A 104 -14.99 -1.87 11.12
C ASN A 104 -16.45 -1.42 11.07
N GLU A 105 -16.82 -0.37 11.81
CA GLU A 105 -18.17 0.20 11.78
C GLU A 105 -18.55 0.71 10.39
N GLU A 106 -17.68 1.45 9.72
CA GLU A 106 -17.96 2.00 8.40
C GLU A 106 -18.06 0.92 7.31
N LEU A 107 -17.27 -0.15 7.42
CA LEU A 107 -17.37 -1.35 6.57
C LEU A 107 -18.72 -2.05 6.77
N GLN A 108 -19.11 -2.29 8.02
CA GLN A 108 -20.39 -2.92 8.36
C GLN A 108 -21.59 -2.08 7.89
N LYS A 109 -21.52 -0.74 7.98
CA LYS A 109 -22.56 0.16 7.44
C LYS A 109 -22.75 0.02 5.92
N GLU A 110 -21.70 -0.34 5.19
CA GLU A 110 -21.79 -0.68 3.77
C GLU A 110 -22.06 -2.18 3.53
N THR A 111 -22.47 -2.94 4.54
CA THR A 111 -22.78 -4.38 4.45
C THR A 111 -21.58 -5.24 4.05
N LEU A 112 -20.36 -4.74 4.27
CA LEU A 112 -19.13 -5.49 4.08
C LEU A 112 -18.78 -6.21 5.39
N ASP A 113 -18.46 -7.50 5.28
CA ASP A 113 -18.14 -8.35 6.41
C ASP A 113 -16.63 -8.33 6.68
N VAL A 114 -16.23 -7.94 7.89
CA VAL A 114 -14.82 -7.89 8.28
C VAL A 114 -14.37 -9.30 8.65
N VAL A 115 -13.47 -9.85 7.85
CA VAL A 115 -12.97 -11.21 8.02
C VAL A 115 -11.88 -11.25 9.09
N GLY A 116 -10.99 -10.25 9.07
CA GLY A 116 -9.89 -10.17 10.02
C GLY A 116 -8.90 -9.06 9.68
N TRP A 117 -8.07 -8.77 10.68
CA TRP A 117 -6.94 -7.85 10.58
C TRP A 117 -5.63 -8.63 10.63
N ARG A 118 -4.70 -8.27 9.77
CA ARG A 118 -3.36 -8.86 9.66
C ARG A 118 -2.33 -7.75 9.86
N GLU A 119 -1.46 -7.91 10.84
CA GLU A 119 -0.23 -7.13 10.92
C GLU A 119 0.65 -7.45 9.70
N VAL A 120 1.08 -6.42 8.96
CA VAL A 120 1.95 -6.62 7.80
C VAL A 120 3.37 -6.89 8.29
N PRO A 121 4.01 -7.98 7.86
CA PRO A 121 5.34 -8.33 8.33
C PRO A 121 6.36 -7.34 7.76
N VAL A 122 6.85 -6.45 8.62
CA VAL A 122 7.86 -5.45 8.29
C VAL A 122 9.20 -5.72 8.98
N ASN A 123 10.28 -5.11 8.48
CA ASN A 123 11.60 -5.12 9.08
C ASN A 123 12.04 -3.68 9.41
N HIS A 124 11.99 -3.30 10.68
CA HIS A 124 12.37 -1.94 11.10
C HIS A 124 13.88 -1.68 11.03
N ASP A 125 14.73 -2.71 10.99
CA ASP A 125 16.19 -2.57 11.01
C ASP A 125 16.77 -1.86 9.77
N VAL A 126 15.99 -1.80 8.69
CA VAL A 126 16.39 -1.14 7.43
C VAL A 126 16.10 0.37 7.43
N LEU A 127 15.29 0.85 8.37
CA LEU A 127 14.87 2.24 8.42
C LEU A 127 15.99 3.14 8.97
N GLY A 128 16.03 4.39 8.50
CA GLY A 128 16.83 5.44 9.12
C GLY A 128 16.19 5.94 10.42
N GLU A 129 16.95 6.66 11.24
CA GLU A 129 16.46 7.19 12.52
C GLU A 129 15.22 8.06 12.34
N LEU A 130 15.19 8.90 11.29
CA LEU A 130 14.05 9.76 11.00
C LEU A 130 12.80 8.93 10.64
N ALA A 131 12.94 7.97 9.73
CA ALA A 131 11.83 7.09 9.36
C ALA A 131 11.29 6.27 10.53
N LEU A 132 12.15 5.84 11.47
CA LEU A 132 11.73 5.12 12.68
C LEU A 132 10.83 5.96 13.59
N THR A 133 11.04 7.28 13.67
CA THR A 133 10.19 8.13 14.52
C THR A 133 8.74 8.23 14.03
N GLY A 134 8.52 8.05 12.73
CA GLY A 134 7.22 8.22 12.09
C GLY A 134 6.66 6.97 11.41
N VAL A 135 7.23 5.78 11.64
CA VAL A 135 6.71 4.53 11.06
C VAL A 135 5.35 4.20 11.73
N PRO A 136 4.25 4.08 10.96
CA PRO A 136 2.96 3.73 11.54
C PRO A 136 2.89 2.24 11.87
N GLN A 137 1.89 1.83 12.65
CA GLN A 137 1.50 0.42 12.65
C GLN A 137 0.85 0.11 11.29
N ILE A 138 1.36 -0.87 10.56
CA ILE A 138 0.90 -1.19 9.20
C ILE A 138 0.10 -2.48 9.22
N GLU A 139 -1.19 -2.36 8.91
CA GLU A 139 -2.11 -3.49 8.95
C GLU A 139 -2.93 -3.63 7.68
N GLN A 140 -3.34 -4.87 7.42
CA GLN A 140 -4.26 -5.23 6.37
C GLN A 140 -5.60 -5.67 6.94
N VAL A 141 -6.69 -5.07 6.45
CA VAL A 141 -8.06 -5.51 6.78
C VAL A 141 -8.64 -6.30 5.60
N PHE A 142 -9.06 -7.53 5.86
CA PHE A 142 -9.70 -8.40 4.87
C PHE A 142 -11.22 -8.28 4.99
N VAL A 143 -11.89 -8.01 3.88
CA VAL A 143 -13.34 -7.78 3.89
C VAL A 143 -14.05 -8.56 2.79
N ASN A 144 -15.13 -9.23 3.15
CA ASN A 144 -16.00 -9.96 2.25
C ASN A 144 -17.14 -9.07 1.76
N ALA A 145 -17.44 -9.16 0.46
CA ALA A 145 -18.62 -8.54 -0.13
C ALA A 145 -19.79 -9.52 -0.16
N PRO A 146 -21.04 -9.03 -0.02
CA PRO A 146 -22.23 -9.86 -0.18
C PRO A 146 -22.31 -10.53 -1.56
N ALA A 147 -23.01 -11.66 -1.60
CA ALA A 147 -23.33 -12.34 -2.85
C ALA A 147 -24.11 -11.41 -3.80
N GLY A 148 -23.87 -11.55 -5.11
CA GLY A 148 -24.57 -10.78 -6.15
C GLY A 148 -23.93 -9.44 -6.54
N TRP A 149 -23.07 -8.85 -5.70
CA TRP A 149 -22.42 -7.55 -6.00
C TRP A 149 -21.48 -7.63 -7.19
N ARG A 150 -21.41 -6.64 -8.07
CA ARG A 150 -20.39 -6.59 -9.14
C ARG A 150 -19.09 -6.00 -8.58
N LYS A 151 -17.96 -6.20 -9.29
CA LYS A 151 -16.66 -5.60 -8.91
C LYS A 151 -16.77 -4.08 -8.72
N ARG A 152 -17.48 -3.39 -9.64
CA ARG A 152 -17.73 -1.95 -9.55
C ARG A 152 -18.55 -1.55 -8.31
N ASP A 153 -19.48 -2.39 -7.87
CA ASP A 153 -20.29 -2.11 -6.69
C ASP A 153 -19.42 -2.16 -5.43
N LEU A 154 -18.54 -3.15 -5.33
CA LEU A 154 -17.55 -3.27 -4.26
C LEU A 154 -16.63 -2.04 -4.21
N GLU A 155 -15.98 -1.67 -5.32
CA GLU A 155 -15.08 -0.50 -5.36
C GLU A 155 -15.78 0.80 -4.95
N ARG A 156 -17.01 1.02 -5.44
CA ARG A 156 -17.78 2.22 -5.09
C ARG A 156 -18.07 2.29 -3.59
N ARG A 157 -18.40 1.15 -2.98
CA ARG A 157 -18.73 1.06 -1.56
C ARG A 157 -17.48 1.24 -0.69
N LEU A 158 -16.36 0.60 -1.05
CA LEU A 158 -15.07 0.79 -0.40
C LEU A 158 -14.60 2.25 -0.47
N PHE A 159 -14.81 2.94 -1.59
CA PHE A 159 -14.54 4.37 -1.70
C PHE A 159 -15.36 5.20 -0.69
N MET A 160 -16.66 4.92 -0.56
CA MET A 160 -17.51 5.59 0.43
C MET A 160 -17.04 5.32 1.87
N VAL A 161 -16.69 4.07 2.19
CA VAL A 161 -16.11 3.70 3.48
C VAL A 161 -14.86 4.52 3.76
N ARG A 162 -13.89 4.50 2.83
CA ARG A 162 -12.63 5.25 2.97
C ARG A 162 -12.89 6.72 3.26
N ARG A 163 -13.76 7.39 2.49
CA ARG A 163 -14.07 8.82 2.68
C ARG A 163 -14.73 9.12 4.03
N ARG A 164 -15.57 8.22 4.54
CA ARG A 164 -16.22 8.40 5.86
C ARG A 164 -15.25 8.12 7.01
N VAL A 165 -14.39 7.12 6.88
CA VAL A 165 -13.34 6.83 7.86
C VAL A 165 -12.36 8.00 7.94
N GLU A 166 -11.82 8.46 6.80
CA GLU A 166 -10.91 9.62 6.73
C GLU A 166 -11.53 10.86 7.40
N LYS A 167 -12.84 11.08 7.24
CA LYS A 167 -13.54 12.19 7.89
C LYS A 167 -13.71 11.99 9.40
N ARG A 168 -14.00 10.76 9.86
CA ARG A 168 -14.19 10.48 11.29
C ARG A 168 -12.90 10.51 12.08
N LEU A 169 -11.78 10.20 11.42
CA LEU A 169 -10.44 10.17 12.01
C LEU A 169 -9.60 11.37 11.60
N GLU A 170 -10.23 12.49 11.20
CA GLU A 170 -9.51 13.70 10.75
C GLU A 170 -8.60 14.33 11.82
N ASN A 171 -8.85 14.01 13.09
CA ASN A 171 -8.05 14.48 14.24
C ASN A 171 -6.88 13.55 14.59
N ASP A 172 -6.75 12.41 13.92
CA ASP A 172 -5.59 11.51 14.04
C ASP A 172 -4.67 11.72 12.82
N PRO A 173 -3.59 12.52 12.94
CA PRO A 173 -2.72 12.84 11.81
C PRO A 173 -1.92 11.63 11.29
N ASP A 174 -1.78 10.57 12.09
CA ASP A 174 -1.01 9.39 11.74
C ASP A 174 -1.88 8.31 11.06
N PHE A 175 -3.21 8.43 11.17
CA PHE A 175 -4.14 7.53 10.50
C PHE A 175 -4.18 7.78 8.99
N TYR A 176 -3.98 6.72 8.20
CA TYR A 176 -4.04 6.83 6.75
C TYR A 176 -4.47 5.53 6.05
N VAL A 177 -5.42 5.64 5.12
CA VAL A 177 -5.83 4.54 4.24
C VAL A 177 -4.98 4.54 2.98
N ALA A 178 -3.93 3.72 2.95
CA ALA A 178 -3.06 3.60 1.77
C ALA A 178 -3.79 2.98 0.59
N CYS A 179 -4.55 1.92 0.81
CA CYS A 179 -5.51 1.42 -0.17
C CYS A 179 -6.69 0.76 0.53
N LEU A 180 -7.83 0.69 -0.15
CA LEU A 180 -8.98 -0.12 0.25
C LEU A 180 -9.72 -0.54 -1.02
N SER A 181 -9.39 -1.71 -1.56
CA SER A 181 -9.82 -2.13 -2.90
C SER A 181 -9.88 -3.66 -3.05
N GLY A 182 -10.77 -4.12 -3.92
CA GLY A 182 -10.81 -5.50 -4.42
C GLY A 182 -10.03 -5.70 -5.72
N LEU A 183 -9.34 -4.67 -6.22
CA LEU A 183 -8.62 -4.68 -7.51
C LEU A 183 -7.12 -4.47 -7.37
N VAL A 184 -6.69 -3.67 -6.41
CA VAL A 184 -5.28 -3.27 -6.23
C VAL A 184 -4.86 -3.31 -4.76
N THR A 185 -3.56 -3.40 -4.52
CA THR A 185 -2.94 -3.19 -3.20
C THR A 185 -1.72 -2.29 -3.33
N ILE A 186 -1.34 -1.60 -2.26
CA ILE A 186 -0.23 -0.64 -2.25
C ILE A 186 0.74 -0.98 -1.13
N TYR A 187 2.03 -1.05 -1.47
CA TYR A 187 3.14 -1.15 -0.53
C TYR A 187 3.99 0.12 -0.71
N LYS A 188 4.00 1.02 0.28
CA LYS A 188 4.74 2.29 0.19
C LYS A 188 5.23 2.72 1.56
N GLY A 189 6.33 3.47 1.61
CA GLY A 189 6.86 4.00 2.86
C GLY A 189 7.92 5.06 2.64
N LEU A 190 8.34 5.70 3.73
CA LEU A 190 9.47 6.64 3.77
C LEU A 190 10.80 5.86 3.81
N VAL A 191 11.07 5.14 2.73
CA VAL A 191 12.25 4.28 2.58
C VAL A 191 12.90 4.51 1.22
N MET A 192 14.18 4.18 1.12
CA MET A 192 14.87 4.17 -0.17
C MET A 192 14.31 3.06 -1.07
N PRO A 193 14.28 3.25 -2.40
CA PRO A 193 13.91 2.24 -3.39
C PRO A 193 14.50 0.84 -3.14
N LYS A 194 15.81 0.77 -2.93
CA LYS A 194 16.55 -0.48 -2.66
C LYS A 194 16.08 -1.21 -1.40
N ASP A 195 15.58 -0.46 -0.42
CA ASP A 195 15.27 -0.98 0.92
C ASP A 195 13.79 -1.35 1.05
N LEU A 196 12.92 -0.93 0.10
CA LEU A 196 11.50 -1.27 0.12
C LEU A 196 11.22 -2.79 0.18
N PRO A 197 11.90 -3.66 -0.60
CA PRO A 197 11.72 -5.10 -0.50
C PRO A 197 12.26 -5.70 0.80
N ALA A 198 13.26 -5.05 1.41
CA ALA A 198 13.81 -5.47 2.69
C ALA A 198 12.91 -5.03 3.86
N PHE A 199 12.22 -3.90 3.73
CA PHE A 199 11.25 -3.39 4.69
C PHE A 199 9.98 -4.22 4.70
N TYR A 200 9.33 -4.42 3.54
CA TYR A 200 8.11 -5.23 3.44
C TYR A 200 8.43 -6.68 3.08
N LYS A 201 8.37 -7.58 4.07
CA LYS A 201 8.73 -9.00 3.88
C LYS A 201 7.83 -9.71 2.87
N ASP A 202 6.59 -9.27 2.73
CA ASP A 202 5.65 -9.76 1.70
C ASP A 202 6.23 -9.65 0.28
N LEU A 203 7.03 -8.62 -0.02
CA LEU A 203 7.57 -8.42 -1.37
C LEU A 203 8.61 -9.46 -1.77
N ALA A 204 9.13 -10.25 -0.83
CA ALA A 204 10.02 -11.38 -1.09
C ALA A 204 9.27 -12.71 -1.29
N ASP A 205 7.95 -12.74 -1.07
CA ASP A 205 7.13 -13.94 -1.22
C ASP A 205 6.84 -14.21 -2.72
N GLU A 206 7.25 -15.39 -3.21
CA GLU A 206 7.07 -15.77 -4.60
C GLU A 206 5.59 -15.86 -5.02
N ASP A 207 4.66 -16.07 -4.09
CA ASP A 207 3.23 -16.08 -4.37
C ASP A 207 2.61 -14.69 -4.49
N LEU A 208 3.34 -13.64 -4.09
CA LEU A 208 2.99 -12.26 -4.39
C LEU A 208 3.26 -11.97 -5.87
N LYS A 209 2.29 -12.36 -6.70
CA LYS A 209 2.30 -12.26 -8.16
C LYS A 209 1.34 -11.18 -8.62
N SER A 210 1.76 -10.38 -9.59
CA SER A 210 0.91 -9.35 -10.21
C SER A 210 1.09 -9.34 -11.72
N SER A 211 0.02 -9.00 -12.46
CA SER A 211 0.11 -8.75 -13.90
C SER A 211 0.30 -7.26 -14.23
N ILE A 212 0.12 -6.38 -13.25
CA ILE A 212 0.28 -4.92 -13.40
C ILE A 212 0.99 -4.38 -12.15
N CYS A 213 2.08 -3.64 -12.34
CA CYS A 213 2.75 -2.92 -11.27
C CYS A 213 3.06 -1.50 -11.69
N VAL A 214 2.64 -0.55 -10.86
CA VAL A 214 3.03 0.86 -10.95
C VAL A 214 4.00 1.12 -9.82
N PHE A 215 5.08 1.83 -10.09
CA PHE A 215 6.08 2.18 -9.08
C PHE A 215 6.46 3.66 -9.16
N HIS A 216 6.79 4.23 -8.01
CA HIS A 216 7.08 5.65 -7.89
C HIS A 216 8.13 5.93 -6.82
N GLN A 217 9.04 6.85 -7.12
CA GLN A 217 10.00 7.44 -6.20
C GLN A 217 9.71 8.94 -6.09
N ARG A 218 9.53 9.43 -4.86
CA ARG A 218 9.29 10.85 -4.58
C ARG A 218 10.60 11.63 -4.42
N PHE A 219 10.53 12.91 -4.76
CA PHE A 219 11.48 13.96 -4.38
C PHE A 219 10.67 15.10 -3.76
N SER A 220 10.95 15.47 -2.50
CA SER A 220 10.36 16.62 -1.83
C SER A 220 11.33 17.80 -1.81
N THR A 221 10.78 19.00 -1.93
CA THR A 221 11.47 20.28 -1.76
C THR A 221 11.53 20.70 -0.31
#